data_AF-A0A7C7YXL8-F1
#
_entry.id   AF-A0A7C7YXL8-F1
#
_cell.length_a   1.000
_cell.length_b   1.000
_cell.length_c   1.000
_cell.angle_alpha   90.00
_cell.angle_beta   90.00
_cell.angle_gamma   90.00
#
_symmetry.space_group_name_H-M   'P 1'
#
loop_
_entity.id
_entity.type
_entity.pdbx_description
1 polymer ?
#
loop_
_entity_poly.entity_id
_entity_poly.type
_entity_poly.pdbx_seq_one_letter_code
_entity_poly.pdbx_strand_id
1 'polypeptide(L)'
;MGHLKERKTNPEFNLAKEKLVLPEAENPAFDYLPLTLHNGVAYLAGQLAKVHGVLPNPGRVGQQVDEAEAGRQMELCALQSLSWLKH
;
A
#
# COMPACT_ATOMS: atom_id res chain seq x y z
N MET A 1 -0.12 11.37 31.43
CA MET A 1 -0.11 9.97 30.97
C MET A 1 -0.97 9.71 29.72
N GLY A 2 -1.64 10.71 29.11
CA GLY A 2 -2.51 10.51 27.94
C GLY A 2 -1.83 10.56 26.56
N HIS A 3 -0.78 11.37 26.39
CA HIS A 3 -0.18 11.62 25.07
C HIS A 3 0.67 10.49 24.46
N LEU A 4 1.03 9.46 25.25
CA LEU A 4 1.86 8.36 24.76
C LEU A 4 1.04 7.24 24.08
N LYS A 5 -0.26 7.12 24.39
CA LYS A 5 -1.16 6.13 23.76
C LYS A 5 -1.59 6.57 22.36
N GLU A 6 -1.92 7.85 22.17
CA GLU A 6 -2.25 8.42 20.85
C GLU A 6 -1.09 8.30 19.84
N ARG A 7 0.16 8.39 20.30
CA ARG A 7 1.35 8.22 19.44
C ARG A 7 1.57 6.81 18.93
N LYS A 8 1.02 5.77 19.58
CA LYS A 8 1.17 4.37 19.11
C LYS A 8 0.12 3.95 18.09
N THR A 9 -0.94 4.74 17.89
CA THR A 9 -2.10 4.39 17.06
C THR A 9 -2.37 5.40 15.95
N ASN A 10 -1.35 6.11 15.47
CA ASN A 10 -1.48 7.05 14.36
C ASN A 10 -0.63 6.56 13.17
N PRO A 11 -1.25 5.84 12.21
CA PRO A 11 -0.56 5.35 11.01
C PRO A 11 0.15 6.44 10.21
N GLU A 12 -0.44 7.63 10.10
CA GLU A 12 0.11 8.77 9.36
C GLU A 12 1.40 9.30 10.00
N PHE A 13 1.43 9.35 11.34
CA PHE A 13 2.63 9.71 12.09
C PHE A 13 3.75 8.70 11.85
N ASN A 14 3.42 7.40 11.82
CA ASN A 14 4.39 6.34 11.56
C ASN A 14 4.94 6.44 10.13
N LEU A 15 4.09 6.68 9.13
CA LEU A 15 4.51 6.91 7.75
C LEU A 15 5.49 8.09 7.65
N ALA A 16 5.15 9.22 8.28
CA ALA A 16 6.01 10.40 8.29
C ALA A 16 7.36 10.16 8.98
N LYS A 17 7.36 9.42 10.10
CA LYS A 17 8.59 9.05 10.84
C LYS A 17 9.53 8.20 9.98
N GLU A 18 8.97 7.26 9.22
CA GLU A 18 9.73 6.40 8.31
C GLU A 18 9.99 7.06 6.93
N LYS A 19 9.58 8.33 6.75
CA LYS A 19 9.70 9.10 5.50
C LYS A 19 9.02 8.43 4.30
N LEU A 20 7.95 7.70 4.57
CA LEU A 20 7.11 7.06 3.56
C LEU A 20 5.97 7.99 3.18
N VAL A 21 5.69 8.06 1.88
CA VAL A 21 4.60 8.87 1.32
C VAL A 21 3.61 7.94 0.63
N LEU A 22 2.33 8.16 0.90
CA LEU A 22 1.28 7.43 0.21
C LEU A 22 1.18 7.93 -1.23
N PRO A 23 1.22 7.03 -2.24
CA PRO A 23 0.94 7.40 -3.62
C PRO A 23 -0.53 7.77 -3.79
N GLU A 24 -0.88 8.34 -4.93
CA GLU A 24 -2.28 8.37 -5.36
C GLU A 24 -2.78 6.93 -5.54
N ALA A 25 -3.97 6.64 -5.01
CA ALA A 25 -4.57 5.32 -5.11
C ALA A 25 -4.84 4.98 -6.58
N GLU A 26 -4.28 3.88 -7.05
CA GLU A 26 -4.38 3.50 -8.45
C GLU A 26 -5.76 2.95 -8.81
N ASN A 27 -6.29 3.36 -9.97
CA ASN A 27 -7.60 2.91 -10.44
C ASN A 27 -7.60 1.42 -10.84
N PRO A 28 -8.75 0.72 -10.69
CA PRO A 28 -8.89 -0.64 -11.14
C PRO A 28 -8.77 -0.71 -12.68
N ALA A 29 -8.08 -1.75 -13.18
CA ALA A 29 -7.89 -1.94 -14.62
C ALA A 29 -9.13 -2.49 -15.34
N PHE A 30 -10.14 -2.94 -14.60
CA PHE A 30 -11.35 -3.61 -15.09
C PHE A 30 -12.54 -3.28 -14.18
N ASP A 31 -13.72 -3.79 -14.54
CA ASP A 31 -14.98 -3.50 -13.85
C ASP A 31 -15.12 -4.30 -12.53
N TYR A 32 -14.44 -3.82 -11.48
CA TYR A 32 -14.61 -4.30 -10.11
C TYR A 32 -14.52 -3.16 -9.11
N LEU A 33 -15.10 -3.37 -7.93
CA LEU A 33 -14.98 -2.43 -6.82
C LEU A 33 -13.63 -2.66 -6.11
N PRO A 34 -12.75 -1.65 -6.02
CA PRO A 34 -11.43 -1.80 -5.43
C PRO A 34 -11.50 -2.00 -3.91
N LEU A 35 -12.51 -1.42 -3.25
CA LEU A 35 -12.73 -1.51 -1.82
C LEU A 35 -14.22 -1.72 -1.55
N THR A 36 -14.55 -2.71 -0.72
CA THR A 36 -15.92 -2.93 -0.22
C THR A 36 -15.91 -3.06 1.30
N LEU A 37 -17.04 -2.71 1.93
CA LEU A 37 -17.23 -2.79 3.38
C LEU A 37 -18.39 -3.73 3.69
N HIS A 38 -18.17 -4.69 4.60
CA HIS A 38 -19.22 -5.56 5.08
C HIS A 38 -18.99 -5.89 6.56
N ASN A 39 -20.01 -5.63 7.41
CA ASN A 39 -19.99 -5.87 8.85
C ASN A 39 -18.73 -5.35 9.57
N GLY A 40 -18.30 -4.13 9.24
CA GLY A 40 -17.13 -3.51 9.85
C GLY A 40 -15.77 -4.01 9.35
N VAL A 41 -15.75 -4.83 8.28
CA VAL A 41 -14.52 -5.31 7.64
C VAL A 41 -14.37 -4.68 6.26
N ALA A 42 -13.17 -4.14 6.00
CA ALA A 42 -12.75 -3.65 4.69
C ALA A 42 -12.13 -4.78 3.86
N TYR A 43 -12.69 -5.02 2.68
CA TYR A 43 -12.18 -5.97 1.69
C TYR A 43 -11.57 -5.18 0.53
N LEU A 44 -10.24 -5.10 0.54
CA LEU A 44 -9.46 -4.42 -0.47
C LEU A 44 -8.98 -5.42 -1.53
N ALA A 45 -9.18 -5.09 -2.81
CA ALA A 45 -8.64 -5.85 -3.92
C ALA A 45 -7.11 -5.82 -3.92
N GLY A 46 -6.48 -6.82 -4.57
CA GLY A 46 -5.02 -6.92 -4.63
C GLY A 46 -4.37 -5.66 -5.22
N GLN A 47 -3.40 -5.10 -4.51
CA GLN A 47 -2.65 -3.92 -4.94
C GLN A 47 -1.33 -4.34 -5.60
N LEU A 48 -0.95 -3.59 -6.63
CA LEU A 48 0.32 -3.77 -7.34
C LEU A 48 1.22 -2.55 -7.09
N ALA A 49 2.53 -2.73 -7.27
CA ALA A 49 3.55 -1.68 -7.14
C ALA A 49 3.52 -0.67 -8.31
N LYS A 50 2.32 -0.29 -8.76
CA LYS A 50 2.15 0.64 -9.88
C LYS A 50 2.58 2.05 -9.47
N VAL A 51 3.34 2.66 -10.36
CA VAL A 51 3.76 4.06 -10.28
C VAL A 51 3.31 4.70 -11.60
N HIS A 52 2.41 5.69 -11.51
CA HIS A 52 1.80 6.33 -12.68
C HIS A 52 1.18 5.31 -13.66
N GLY A 53 0.40 4.35 -13.15
CA GLY A 53 -0.26 3.31 -13.96
C GLY A 53 0.65 2.17 -14.45
N VAL A 54 1.97 2.26 -14.25
CA VAL A 54 2.94 1.27 -14.76
C VAL A 54 3.51 0.41 -13.63
N LEU A 55 3.52 -0.90 -13.83
CA LEU A 55 4.23 -1.84 -12.94
C LEU A 55 5.71 -1.87 -13.34
N PRO A 56 6.65 -1.37 -12.52
CA PRO A 56 8.07 -1.43 -12.83
C PRO A 56 8.59 -2.87 -12.72
N ASN A 57 9.52 -3.24 -13.60
CA ASN A 57 10.31 -4.49 -13.53
C ASN A 57 9.50 -5.74 -13.17
N PRO A 58 8.48 -6.14 -13.96
CA PRO A 58 7.74 -7.36 -13.70
C PRO A 58 8.63 -8.60 -13.88
N GLY A 59 8.56 -9.55 -12.96
CA GLY A 59 9.33 -10.79 -13.04
C GLY A 59 9.16 -11.70 -11.82
N ARG A 60 9.63 -12.94 -11.92
CA ARG A 60 9.69 -13.90 -10.81
C ARG A 60 10.91 -13.59 -9.94
N VAL A 61 10.70 -13.53 -8.63
CA VAL A 61 11.75 -13.33 -7.63
C VAL A 61 12.75 -14.49 -7.69
N GLY A 62 14.05 -14.18 -7.66
CA GLY A 62 15.14 -15.14 -7.76
C GLY A 62 15.44 -15.64 -9.18
N GLN A 63 14.71 -15.15 -10.19
CA GLN A 63 14.99 -15.43 -11.61
C GLN A 63 15.17 -14.15 -12.41
N GLN A 64 14.17 -13.27 -12.37
CA GLN A 64 14.09 -12.05 -13.19
C GLN A 64 14.21 -10.78 -12.34
N VAL A 65 13.81 -10.85 -11.06
CA VAL A 65 14.02 -9.79 -10.07
C VAL A 65 14.70 -10.37 -8.84
N ASP A 66 15.55 -9.59 -8.19
CA ASP A 66 16.20 -10.00 -6.95
C ASP A 66 15.32 -9.69 -5.72
N GLU A 67 15.79 -10.09 -4.54
CA GLU A 67 15.07 -9.87 -3.28
C GLU A 67 14.94 -8.38 -2.93
N ALA A 68 15.95 -7.57 -3.26
CA ALA A 68 15.95 -6.14 -2.95
C ALA A 68 14.87 -5.41 -3.77
N GLU A 69 14.78 -5.69 -5.08
CA GLU A 69 13.76 -5.14 -5.95
C GLU A 69 12.37 -5.66 -5.58
N ALA A 70 12.24 -6.95 -5.24
CA ALA A 70 11.00 -7.50 -4.74
C ALA A 70 10.55 -6.82 -3.44
N GLY A 71 11.48 -6.56 -2.51
CA GLY A 71 11.26 -5.80 -1.27
C GLY A 71 10.73 -4.40 -1.53
N ARG A 72 11.39 -3.68 -2.45
CA ARG A 72 10.97 -2.33 -2.86
C ARG A 72 9.56 -2.34 -3.47
N GLN A 73 9.24 -3.31 -4.31
CA GLN A 73 7.89 -3.45 -4.89
C GLN A 73 6.85 -3.84 -3.83
N MET A 74 7.18 -4.71 -2.87
CA MET A 74 6.29 -5.07 -1.76
C MET A 74 5.95 -3.87 -0.88
N GLU A 75 6.92 -2.98 -0.60
CA GLU A 75 6.66 -1.72 0.10
C GLU A 75 5.66 -0.85 -0.68
N LEU A 76 5.84 -0.70 -2.00
CA LEU A 76 4.92 0.06 -2.84
C LEU A 76 3.51 -0.56 -2.87
N CYS A 77 3.38 -1.88 -2.91
CA CYS A 77 2.08 -2.56 -2.80
C CYS A 77 1.39 -2.23 -1.47
N ALA A 78 2.14 -2.21 -0.36
CA ALA A 78 1.61 -1.87 0.96
C ALA A 78 1.20 -0.39 1.03
N LEU A 79 2.00 0.52 0.48
CA LEU A 79 1.68 1.95 0.42
C LEU A 79 0.44 2.22 -0.44
N GLN A 80 0.32 1.60 -1.61
CA GLN A 80 -0.91 1.65 -2.44
C GLN A 80 -2.13 1.16 -1.65
N SER A 81 -1.96 0.10 -0.86
CA SER A 81 -3.05 -0.42 -0.01
C SER A 81 -3.48 0.58 1.05
N LEU A 82 -2.53 1.26 1.69
CA LEU A 82 -2.81 2.29 2.68
C LEU A 82 -3.46 3.53 2.05
N SER A 83 -3.14 3.88 0.80
CA SER A 83 -3.81 4.98 0.08
C SER A 83 -5.31 4.76 -0.06
N TRP A 84 -5.76 3.52 -0.26
CA TRP A 84 -7.19 3.17 -0.32
C TRP A 84 -7.91 3.22 1.03
N LEU A 85 -7.17 3.02 2.14
CA LEU A 85 -7.71 2.90 3.50
C LEU A 85 -7.59 4.18 4.32
N LYS A 86 -6.90 5.20 3.80
CA LYS A 86 -6.80 6.50 4.46
C LYS A 86 -8.13 7.23 4.39
N HIS A 87 -8.65 7.62 5.56
CA HIS A 87 -9.94 8.30 5.73
C HIS A 87 -9.80 9.48 6.68
#